data_AF-A7SA61-F1
#
_entry.id   AF-A7SA61-F1
#
_cell.length_a   1.000
_cell.length_b   1.000
_cell.length_c   1.000
_cell.angle_alpha   90.00
_cell.angle_beta   90.00
_cell.angle_gamma   90.00
#
_symmetry.space_group_name_H-M   'P 1'
#
loop_
_entity.id
_entity.type
_entity.pdbx_description
1 polymer ?
#
loop_
_entity_poly.entity_id
_entity_poly.type
_entity_poly.pdbx_seq_one_letter_code
_entity_poly.pdbx_strand_id
1 'polypeptide(L)'
;FCGWTNYEKDDFDWLLNTGRTGSSSTGPEHDVSNNKTGYYALIEGSWPRQPGHVARLHSPPLTGIRCMRFYYSMYGYGIGDLRVFLVEGKNIHFLWGRYRDQGQGWRKSNVTVYGDKGYVVAFFGRRGKAYTSDMAIDNITFVSGTCDGTCDFDGGWCEWTNVLLDDQFDWQLKGGMTGTADTGPEKDHTGFNVSFTGKYIYIESSQPAQRGQRAQILGPRLCGEMCMQFYYHMYGHQIGTLNIYKRIGLKNLDRIWTLSGEQGQDWNEALISINGN
;
A
#
# COMPACT_ATOMS: atom_id res chain seq x y z
N PHE A 1 18.89 -8.10 -12.79
CA PHE A 1 18.18 -7.25 -11.81
C PHE A 1 19.08 -6.19 -11.14
N CYS A 2 19.99 -5.50 -11.86
CA CYS A 2 20.75 -4.35 -11.30
C CYS A 2 21.37 -4.57 -9.90
N GLY A 3 21.98 -5.73 -9.64
CA GLY A 3 22.60 -6.09 -8.36
C GLY A 3 21.67 -6.75 -7.34
N TRP A 4 20.36 -6.79 -7.59
CA TRP A 4 19.44 -7.63 -6.82
C TRP A 4 19.66 -9.12 -7.13
N THR A 5 19.43 -9.96 -6.12
CA THR A 5 19.70 -11.40 -6.18
C THR A 5 18.49 -12.20 -5.72
N ASN A 6 18.16 -13.27 -6.45
CA ASN A 6 17.17 -14.25 -5.97
C ASN A 6 17.75 -15.04 -4.80
N TYR A 7 16.89 -15.42 -3.86
CA TYR A 7 17.30 -16.16 -2.68
C TYR A 7 17.23 -17.67 -2.91
N GLU A 8 18.38 -18.34 -2.94
CA GLU A 8 18.50 -19.74 -3.36
C GLU A 8 17.75 -20.80 -2.52
N LYS A 9 17.17 -20.45 -1.36
CA LYS A 9 16.49 -21.39 -0.46
C LYS A 9 15.00 -21.10 -0.29
N ASP A 10 14.37 -20.45 -1.27
CA ASP A 10 12.92 -20.39 -1.40
C ASP A 10 12.40 -21.42 -2.42
N ASP A 11 11.11 -21.35 -2.74
CA ASP A 11 10.43 -22.37 -3.54
C ASP A 11 10.57 -22.10 -5.05
N PHE A 12 10.78 -20.83 -5.44
CA PHE A 12 10.98 -20.41 -6.83
C PHE A 12 11.50 -18.97 -6.91
N ASP A 13 11.99 -18.58 -8.09
CA ASP A 13 12.64 -17.28 -8.30
C ASP A 13 11.73 -16.21 -8.91
N TRP A 14 12.08 -14.94 -8.64
CA TRP A 14 11.63 -13.82 -9.44
C TRP A 14 12.25 -13.86 -10.83
N LEU A 15 11.45 -13.58 -11.84
CA LEU A 15 11.80 -13.56 -13.25
C LEU A 15 11.87 -12.13 -13.76
N LEU A 16 12.72 -11.88 -14.74
CA LEU A 16 12.68 -10.62 -15.48
C LEU A 16 11.74 -10.81 -16.67
N ASN A 17 10.69 -10.00 -16.76
CA ASN A 17 9.66 -10.11 -17.81
C ASN A 17 9.50 -8.81 -18.60
N THR A 18 8.97 -8.93 -19.83
CA THR A 18 8.59 -7.81 -20.71
C THR A 18 7.16 -8.01 -21.22
N GLY A 19 6.39 -6.93 -21.36
CA GLY A 19 5.02 -7.01 -21.86
C GLY A 19 4.04 -7.63 -20.85
N ARG A 20 3.02 -8.34 -21.34
CA ARG A 20 2.00 -9.00 -20.49
C ARG A 20 2.58 -10.23 -19.78
N THR A 21 1.95 -10.60 -18.67
CA THR A 21 2.17 -11.90 -18.02
C THR A 21 1.71 -13.05 -18.91
N GLY A 22 2.15 -14.28 -18.61
CA GLY A 22 1.80 -15.47 -19.39
C GLY A 22 0.35 -15.92 -19.23
N SER A 23 -0.33 -15.47 -18.15
CA SER A 23 -1.73 -15.80 -17.87
C SER A 23 -2.67 -14.62 -18.16
N SER A 24 -3.93 -14.90 -18.52
CA SER A 24 -4.90 -13.86 -18.87
C SER A 24 -5.53 -13.24 -17.62
N SER A 25 -5.81 -11.94 -17.66
CA SER A 25 -6.39 -11.16 -16.56
C SER A 25 -5.55 -11.18 -15.27
N THR A 26 -4.22 -11.09 -15.43
CA THR A 26 -3.29 -11.05 -14.30
C THR A 26 -2.18 -10.04 -14.52
N GLY A 27 -1.58 -9.59 -13.41
CA GLY A 27 -0.38 -8.74 -13.43
C GLY A 27 -0.51 -7.47 -14.29
N PRO A 28 0.62 -6.86 -14.65
CA PRO A 28 0.63 -5.68 -15.51
C PRO A 28 0.68 -6.04 -17.01
N GLU A 29 0.24 -5.11 -17.86
CA GLU A 29 0.28 -5.31 -19.32
C GLU A 29 1.60 -4.88 -19.98
N HIS A 30 2.40 -4.09 -19.28
CA HIS A 30 3.64 -3.47 -19.69
C HIS A 30 4.44 -3.10 -18.44
N ASP A 31 5.70 -2.69 -18.61
CA ASP A 31 6.48 -2.09 -17.54
C ASP A 31 5.84 -0.79 -17.02
N VAL A 32 6.38 -0.21 -15.96
CA VAL A 32 5.80 1.02 -15.39
C VAL A 32 5.90 2.25 -16.32
N SER A 33 6.81 2.25 -17.29
CA SER A 33 6.98 3.37 -18.22
C SER A 33 6.01 3.36 -19.41
N ASN A 34 5.06 2.43 -19.43
CA ASN A 34 4.17 2.14 -20.57
C ASN A 34 4.91 1.76 -21.85
N ASN A 35 6.15 1.30 -21.72
CA ASN A 35 6.97 0.82 -22.82
C ASN A 35 6.88 -0.70 -22.91
N LYS A 36 6.36 -1.21 -24.03
CA LYS A 36 6.22 -2.66 -24.26
C LYS A 36 7.57 -3.40 -24.30
N THR A 37 8.70 -2.70 -24.40
CA THR A 37 10.05 -3.28 -24.34
C THR A 37 10.75 -3.09 -23.00
N GLY A 38 10.12 -2.38 -22.05
CA GLY A 38 10.64 -2.24 -20.70
C GLY A 38 10.53 -3.55 -19.92
N TYR A 39 11.43 -3.71 -18.93
CA TYR A 39 11.53 -4.91 -18.11
C TYR A 39 11.04 -4.63 -16.70
N TYR A 40 10.37 -5.60 -16.09
CA TYR A 40 10.00 -5.60 -14.68
C TYR A 40 10.30 -6.96 -14.04
N ALA A 41 10.39 -6.99 -12.70
CA ALA A 41 10.53 -8.25 -11.98
C ALA A 41 9.14 -8.85 -11.69
N LEU A 42 8.98 -10.14 -11.95
CA LEU A 42 7.70 -10.85 -11.91
C LEU A 42 7.83 -12.15 -11.11
N ILE A 43 6.84 -12.43 -10.28
CA ILE A 43 6.52 -13.81 -9.88
C ILE A 43 5.33 -14.29 -10.70
N GLU A 44 5.52 -15.43 -11.35
CA GLU A 44 4.51 -16.07 -12.20
C GLU A 44 3.90 -17.25 -11.43
N GLY A 45 2.59 -17.21 -11.27
CA GLY A 45 1.83 -18.11 -10.39
C GLY A 45 1.42 -19.43 -11.06
N SER A 46 1.71 -19.67 -12.33
CA SER A 46 1.29 -20.91 -12.97
C SER A 46 2.21 -22.09 -12.61
N TRP A 47 1.89 -23.24 -13.20
CA TRP A 47 2.63 -24.47 -12.96
C TRP A 47 4.12 -24.27 -13.28
N PRO A 48 5.06 -24.80 -12.46
CA PRO A 48 4.89 -25.78 -11.38
C PRO A 48 4.61 -25.19 -9.99
N ARG A 49 4.35 -23.88 -9.84
CA ARG A 49 4.20 -23.26 -8.51
C ARG A 49 2.89 -23.69 -7.86
N GLN A 50 2.92 -23.93 -6.54
CA GLN A 50 1.77 -24.38 -5.75
C GLN A 50 1.32 -23.33 -4.73
N PRO A 51 0.08 -23.39 -4.20
CA PRO A 51 -0.41 -22.39 -3.27
C PRO A 51 0.49 -22.27 -2.05
N GLY A 52 0.88 -21.04 -1.70
CA GLY A 52 1.77 -20.78 -0.58
C GLY A 52 3.27 -20.81 -0.91
N HIS A 53 3.68 -21.23 -2.11
CA HIS A 53 5.07 -21.12 -2.55
C HIS A 53 5.55 -19.66 -2.50
N VAL A 54 6.83 -19.49 -2.22
CA VAL A 54 7.47 -18.21 -1.96
C VAL A 54 8.64 -17.97 -2.90
N ALA A 55 8.79 -16.72 -3.33
CA ALA A 55 9.98 -16.18 -3.98
C ALA A 55 10.48 -14.94 -3.23
N ARG A 56 11.80 -14.80 -3.09
CA ARG A 56 12.47 -13.69 -2.41
C ARG A 56 13.53 -13.07 -3.31
N LEU A 57 13.44 -11.76 -3.47
CA LEU A 57 14.44 -10.95 -4.18
C LEU A 57 15.12 -10.01 -3.18
N HIS A 58 16.43 -10.15 -3.01
CA HIS A 58 17.24 -9.36 -2.08
C HIS A 58 17.96 -8.22 -2.78
N SER A 59 17.95 -7.04 -2.15
CA SER A 59 18.72 -5.89 -2.59
C SER A 59 20.22 -6.12 -2.40
N PRO A 60 21.08 -5.32 -3.07
CA PRO A 60 22.44 -5.10 -2.59
C PRO A 60 22.46 -4.66 -1.11
N PRO A 61 23.59 -4.84 -0.39
CA PRO A 61 23.74 -4.33 0.96
C PRO A 61 23.54 -2.81 1.04
N LEU A 62 22.80 -2.37 2.06
CA LEU A 62 22.47 -0.98 2.35
C LEU A 62 22.86 -0.65 3.79
N THR A 63 22.98 0.64 4.07
CA THR A 63 23.25 1.21 5.41
C THR A 63 22.52 2.53 5.58
N GLY A 64 22.27 2.88 6.84
CA GLY A 64 21.59 4.11 7.24
C GLY A 64 20.09 4.12 6.88
N ILE A 65 19.39 5.16 7.31
CA ILE A 65 17.97 5.31 7.01
C ILE A 65 17.77 5.60 5.52
N ARG A 66 16.86 4.85 4.87
CA ARG A 66 16.52 5.01 3.45
C ARG A 66 15.03 5.12 3.23
N CYS A 67 14.62 5.99 2.31
CA CYS A 67 13.29 5.97 1.73
C CYS A 67 13.34 5.11 0.47
N MET A 68 12.76 3.91 0.54
CA MET A 68 12.56 3.06 -0.62
C MET A 68 11.30 3.51 -1.35
N ARG A 69 11.37 3.67 -2.67
CA ARG A 69 10.22 3.93 -3.54
C ARG A 69 10.19 2.87 -4.63
N PHE A 70 9.01 2.35 -4.92
CA PHE A 70 8.85 1.29 -5.91
C PHE A 70 7.43 1.27 -6.46
N TYR A 71 7.26 0.56 -7.56
CA TYR A 71 5.97 0.26 -8.13
C TYR A 71 5.68 -1.23 -7.98
N TYR A 72 4.40 -1.56 -7.80
CA TYR A 72 3.94 -2.94 -7.72
C TYR A 72 2.66 -3.14 -8.53
N SER A 73 2.44 -4.36 -9.02
CA SER A 73 1.19 -4.80 -9.63
C SER A 73 0.78 -6.13 -9.02
N MET A 74 -0.48 -6.23 -8.60
CA MET A 74 -1.07 -7.40 -7.93
C MET A 74 -2.52 -7.54 -8.42
N TYR A 75 -2.69 -7.95 -9.66
CA TYR A 75 -4.00 -8.09 -10.30
C TYR A 75 -4.28 -9.55 -10.60
N GLY A 76 -5.45 -10.04 -10.20
CA GLY A 76 -5.92 -11.38 -10.54
C GLY A 76 -6.73 -12.07 -9.44
N TYR A 77 -7.45 -13.11 -9.82
CA TYR A 77 -8.20 -13.92 -8.86
C TYR A 77 -7.23 -14.71 -7.96
N GLY A 78 -7.55 -14.78 -6.67
CA GLY A 78 -6.80 -15.60 -5.72
C GLY A 78 -5.34 -15.15 -5.51
N ILE A 79 -5.02 -13.87 -5.73
CA ILE A 79 -3.71 -13.28 -5.43
C ILE A 79 -3.30 -13.54 -3.97
N GLY A 80 -2.02 -13.86 -3.76
CA GLY A 80 -1.44 -14.05 -2.44
C GLY A 80 -1.06 -12.72 -1.80
N ASP A 81 0.23 -12.54 -1.52
CA ASP A 81 0.74 -11.32 -0.89
C ASP A 81 2.15 -10.99 -1.35
N LEU A 82 2.39 -9.68 -1.44
CA LEU A 82 3.69 -9.09 -1.62
C LEU A 82 4.08 -8.39 -0.33
N ARG A 83 5.24 -8.71 0.22
CA ARG A 83 5.76 -8.14 1.46
C ARG A 83 7.18 -7.65 1.29
N VAL A 84 7.55 -6.65 2.08
CA VAL A 84 8.90 -6.09 2.15
C VAL A 84 9.42 -6.28 3.57
N PHE A 85 10.63 -6.81 3.68
CA PHE A 85 11.32 -6.99 4.94
C PHE A 85 12.69 -6.32 4.93
N LEU A 86 13.11 -5.79 6.08
CA LEU A 86 14.52 -5.52 6.38
C LEU A 86 15.14 -6.78 6.97
N VAL A 87 16.28 -7.18 6.44
CA VAL A 87 17.06 -8.33 6.92
C VAL A 87 18.42 -7.84 7.39
N GLU A 88 18.67 -7.96 8.70
CA GLU A 88 19.91 -7.57 9.37
C GLU A 88 20.49 -8.80 10.08
N GLY A 89 21.42 -9.50 9.42
CA GLY A 89 21.95 -10.78 9.89
C GLY A 89 20.84 -11.83 9.98
N LYS A 90 20.48 -12.24 11.21
CA LYS A 90 19.38 -13.18 11.48
C LYS A 90 18.05 -12.49 11.79
N ASN A 91 18.06 -11.17 12.00
CA ASN A 91 16.86 -10.41 12.33
C ASN A 91 16.10 -10.06 11.05
N ILE A 92 14.79 -10.30 11.05
CA ILE A 92 13.91 -10.00 9.92
C ILE A 92 12.77 -9.14 10.45
N HIS A 93 12.63 -7.93 9.91
CA HIS A 93 11.64 -6.96 10.31
C HIS A 93 10.67 -6.70 9.16
N PHE A 94 9.37 -6.90 9.40
CA PHE A 94 8.33 -6.54 8.44
C PHE A 94 8.28 -5.02 8.28
N LEU A 95 8.29 -4.54 7.04
CA LEU A 95 8.20 -3.11 6.73
C LEU A 95 6.89 -2.75 6.05
N TRP A 96 6.44 -3.58 5.11
CA TRP A 96 5.28 -3.28 4.27
C TRP A 96 4.70 -4.55 3.67
N GLY A 97 3.41 -4.53 3.36
CA GLY A 97 2.78 -5.61 2.61
C GLY A 97 1.43 -5.25 2.02
N ARG A 98 1.07 -5.96 0.96
CA ARG A 98 -0.27 -5.97 0.35
C ARG A 98 -0.68 -7.42 0.12
N TYR A 99 -1.99 -7.64 0.06
CA TYR A 99 -2.61 -8.96 -0.02
C TYR A 99 -3.78 -8.91 -1.00
N ARG A 100 -4.12 -10.07 -1.59
CA ARG A 100 -5.25 -10.23 -2.53
C ARG A 100 -5.13 -9.29 -3.73
N ASP A 101 -6.19 -9.30 -4.54
CA ASP A 101 -6.31 -8.42 -5.69
C ASP A 101 -6.21 -6.95 -5.26
N GLN A 102 -5.36 -6.22 -5.95
CA GLN A 102 -5.18 -4.78 -5.81
C GLN A 102 -5.72 -4.08 -7.05
N GLY A 103 -6.51 -4.72 -7.91
CA GLY A 103 -6.98 -4.14 -9.17
C GLY A 103 -5.89 -3.99 -10.23
N GLN A 104 -6.33 -3.69 -11.45
CA GLN A 104 -5.48 -3.66 -12.64
C GLN A 104 -4.51 -2.45 -12.64
N GLY A 105 -3.28 -2.69 -13.11
CA GLY A 105 -2.27 -1.66 -13.35
C GLY A 105 -1.18 -1.58 -12.27
N TRP A 106 -0.34 -0.55 -12.41
CA TRP A 106 0.78 -0.27 -11.49
C TRP A 106 0.35 0.66 -10.37
N ARG A 107 0.87 0.40 -9.17
CA ARG A 107 0.66 1.20 -7.97
C ARG A 107 1.99 1.62 -7.39
N LYS A 108 2.09 2.86 -6.95
CA LYS A 108 3.30 3.40 -6.32
C LYS A 108 3.22 3.18 -4.82
N SER A 109 4.36 2.84 -4.22
CA SER A 109 4.51 2.80 -2.77
C SER A 109 5.90 3.30 -2.35
N ASN A 110 5.96 3.68 -1.09
CA ASN A 110 7.12 4.19 -0.37
C ASN A 110 7.23 3.38 0.91
N VAL A 111 8.44 3.20 1.41
CA VAL A 111 8.71 2.55 2.70
C VAL A 111 9.95 3.18 3.29
N THR A 112 9.81 3.73 4.49
CA THR A 112 10.99 4.12 5.28
C THR A 112 11.66 2.88 5.91
N VAL A 113 12.95 2.72 5.62
CA VAL A 113 13.80 1.63 6.09
C VAL A 113 14.74 2.16 7.17
N TYR A 114 14.49 1.80 8.42
CA TYR A 114 15.29 2.22 9.59
C TYR A 114 16.36 1.17 9.91
N GLY A 115 17.45 1.14 9.12
CA GLY A 115 18.57 0.24 9.37
C GLY A 115 19.87 1.01 9.64
N ASP A 116 20.47 0.83 10.81
CA ASP A 116 21.70 1.55 11.18
C ASP A 116 22.98 0.75 10.87
N LYS A 117 22.91 -0.59 10.84
CA LYS A 117 24.02 -1.47 10.44
C LYS A 117 23.86 -1.90 8.99
N GLY A 118 24.78 -2.72 8.47
CA GLY A 118 24.61 -3.32 7.15
C GLY A 118 23.39 -4.23 7.09
N TYR A 119 22.45 -3.96 6.19
CA TYR A 119 21.22 -4.72 5.99
C TYR A 119 20.93 -4.95 4.49
N VAL A 120 19.98 -5.84 4.18
CA VAL A 120 19.36 -5.93 2.85
C VAL A 120 17.85 -5.76 2.97
N VAL A 121 17.23 -5.25 1.91
CA VAL A 121 15.78 -5.24 1.76
C VAL A 121 15.37 -6.44 0.91
N ALA A 122 14.39 -7.19 1.38
CA ALA A 122 13.87 -8.37 0.71
C ALA A 122 12.42 -8.15 0.27
N PHE A 123 12.16 -8.25 -1.03
CA PHE A 123 10.81 -8.45 -1.54
C PHE A 123 10.44 -9.92 -1.43
N PHE A 124 9.29 -10.20 -0.83
CA PHE A 124 8.75 -11.53 -0.62
C PHE A 124 7.42 -11.64 -1.35
N GLY A 125 7.37 -12.43 -2.41
CA GLY A 125 6.15 -12.74 -3.14
C GLY A 125 5.66 -14.14 -2.78
N ARG A 126 4.42 -14.25 -2.31
CA ARG A 126 3.79 -15.56 -2.04
C ARG A 126 2.68 -15.84 -3.04
N ARG A 127 2.79 -16.96 -3.76
CA ARG A 127 1.74 -17.44 -4.64
C ARG A 127 0.45 -17.67 -3.86
N GLY A 128 -0.65 -17.15 -4.39
CA GLY A 128 -1.95 -17.28 -3.78
C GLY A 128 -2.63 -18.62 -4.09
N LYS A 129 -3.96 -18.63 -3.98
CA LYS A 129 -4.78 -19.86 -4.16
C LYS A 129 -4.91 -20.27 -5.62
N ALA A 130 -4.87 -19.33 -6.54
CA ALA A 130 -5.04 -19.57 -7.97
C ALA A 130 -3.74 -19.32 -8.74
N TYR A 131 -3.63 -19.90 -9.93
CA TYR A 131 -2.48 -19.66 -10.82
C TYR A 131 -2.45 -18.21 -11.32
N THR A 132 -3.61 -17.52 -11.28
CA THR A 132 -3.75 -16.12 -11.66
C THR A 132 -3.18 -15.14 -10.64
N SER A 133 -2.24 -15.58 -9.79
CA SER A 133 -1.70 -14.79 -8.68
C SER A 133 -0.39 -14.09 -9.04
N ASP A 134 -0.25 -13.63 -10.28
CA ASP A 134 0.97 -12.99 -10.75
C ASP A 134 1.18 -11.66 -10.02
N MET A 135 2.42 -11.40 -9.61
CA MET A 135 2.78 -10.13 -8.96
C MET A 135 4.07 -9.59 -9.53
N ALA A 136 4.10 -8.29 -9.78
CA ALA A 136 5.24 -7.62 -10.37
C ALA A 136 5.71 -6.45 -9.51
N ILE A 137 7.01 -6.16 -9.58
CA ILE A 137 7.65 -4.97 -9.00
C ILE A 137 8.55 -4.30 -10.04
N ASP A 138 8.64 -2.98 -9.96
CA ASP A 138 9.42 -2.18 -10.91
C ASP A 138 9.88 -0.84 -10.29
N ASN A 139 10.85 -0.18 -10.95
CA ASN A 139 11.38 1.14 -10.59
C ASN A 139 11.70 1.31 -9.10
N ILE A 140 12.44 0.36 -8.54
CA ILE A 140 12.87 0.39 -7.14
C ILE A 140 14.04 1.37 -7.00
N THR A 141 13.88 2.36 -6.12
CA THR A 141 14.89 3.38 -5.83
C THR A 141 15.05 3.57 -4.33
N PHE A 142 16.25 3.95 -3.91
CA PHE A 142 16.56 4.29 -2.53
C PHE A 142 17.11 5.71 -2.47
N VAL A 143 16.54 6.52 -1.57
CA VAL A 143 17.05 7.86 -1.25
C VAL A 143 17.45 7.88 0.22
N SER A 144 18.52 8.61 0.57
CA SER A 144 18.91 8.81 1.98
C SER A 144 17.80 9.51 2.77
N GLY A 145 17.58 9.08 4.02
CA GLY A 145 16.61 9.69 4.93
C GLY A 145 15.26 8.97 4.97
N THR A 146 14.30 9.54 5.69
CA THR A 146 12.94 8.99 5.81
C THR A 146 12.10 9.32 4.58
N CYS A 147 11.06 8.53 4.31
CA CYS A 147 9.98 9.03 3.49
C CYS A 147 9.24 10.14 4.25
N ASP A 148 8.61 11.05 3.53
CA ASP A 148 7.89 12.22 4.05
C ASP A 148 6.47 11.89 4.53
N GLY A 149 6.01 10.65 4.30
CA GLY A 149 4.68 10.18 4.71
C GLY A 149 3.53 10.83 3.93
N THR A 150 3.82 11.57 2.86
CA THR A 150 2.81 12.21 2.02
C THR A 150 2.05 11.18 1.19
N CYS A 151 0.73 11.35 1.08
CA CYS A 151 -0.10 10.50 0.25
C CYS A 151 -1.32 11.25 -0.27
N ASP A 152 -1.40 11.40 -1.58
CA ASP A 152 -2.54 11.95 -2.31
C ASP A 152 -3.53 10.84 -2.77
N PHE A 153 -3.15 9.57 -2.60
CA PHE A 153 -3.89 8.37 -3.00
C PHE A 153 -4.05 8.12 -4.51
N ASP A 154 -3.67 9.04 -5.38
CA ASP A 154 -3.75 8.90 -6.84
C ASP A 154 -2.99 7.69 -7.36
N GLY A 155 -1.76 7.54 -6.86
CA GLY A 155 -0.85 6.43 -7.16
C GLY A 155 -1.14 5.15 -6.37
N GLY A 156 -2.11 5.17 -5.46
CA GLY A 156 -2.45 4.07 -4.56
C GLY A 156 -2.21 4.39 -3.09
N TRP A 157 -1.92 3.39 -2.28
CA TRP A 157 -1.97 3.49 -0.82
C TRP A 157 -0.72 4.12 -0.17
N CYS A 158 0.32 4.46 -0.94
CA CYS A 158 1.60 4.95 -0.40
C CYS A 158 2.13 4.02 0.72
N GLU A 159 2.45 4.58 1.90
CA GLU A 159 2.82 3.85 3.12
C GLU A 159 1.62 3.35 3.95
N TRP A 160 0.39 3.76 3.64
CA TRP A 160 -0.80 3.38 4.40
C TRP A 160 -1.21 1.94 4.12
N THR A 161 -1.71 1.20 5.11
CA THR A 161 -2.20 -0.17 4.91
C THR A 161 -3.46 -0.42 5.71
N ASN A 162 -4.42 -1.15 5.13
CA ASN A 162 -5.49 -1.76 5.91
C ASN A 162 -4.91 -2.70 6.96
N VAL A 163 -5.51 -2.67 8.13
CA VAL A 163 -5.23 -3.62 9.19
C VAL A 163 -5.82 -4.98 8.79
N LEU A 164 -5.08 -6.06 9.04
CA LEU A 164 -5.53 -7.41 8.64
C LEU A 164 -6.43 -8.09 9.68
N LEU A 165 -6.27 -7.69 10.93
CA LEU A 165 -6.85 -8.30 12.11
C LEU A 165 -7.14 -7.15 13.07
N ASP A 166 -8.37 -7.06 13.60
CA ASP A 166 -8.86 -6.09 14.60
C ASP A 166 -9.92 -5.07 14.10
N ASP A 167 -10.34 -5.18 12.84
CA ASP A 167 -11.47 -4.46 12.26
C ASP A 167 -12.43 -5.40 11.48
N GLN A 168 -13.58 -4.87 11.08
CA GLN A 168 -14.67 -5.67 10.51
C GLN A 168 -14.78 -5.54 8.99
N PHE A 169 -14.23 -4.47 8.42
CA PHE A 169 -14.18 -4.22 6.99
C PHE A 169 -13.03 -3.26 6.68
N ASP A 170 -12.64 -3.20 5.40
CA ASP A 170 -11.45 -2.47 4.95
C ASP A 170 -11.81 -1.11 4.35
N TRP A 171 -10.90 -0.13 4.47
CA TRP A 171 -10.91 1.06 3.63
C TRP A 171 -10.66 0.66 2.17
N GLN A 172 -11.26 1.40 1.25
CA GLN A 172 -11.18 1.16 -0.19
C GLN A 172 -10.64 2.38 -0.91
N LEU A 173 -9.86 2.14 -1.97
CA LEU A 173 -9.38 3.20 -2.85
C LEU A 173 -10.41 3.45 -3.96
N LYS A 174 -10.77 4.71 -4.18
CA LYS A 174 -11.80 5.09 -5.14
C LYS A 174 -11.48 6.40 -5.84
N GLY A 175 -11.87 6.50 -7.11
CA GLY A 175 -11.98 7.76 -7.83
C GLY A 175 -13.44 8.04 -8.18
N GLY A 176 -13.81 9.31 -8.32
CA GLY A 176 -15.17 9.74 -8.64
C GLY A 176 -16.18 9.50 -7.51
N MET A 177 -17.48 9.48 -7.85
CA MET A 177 -18.59 9.40 -6.90
C MET A 177 -18.68 8.05 -6.18
N THR A 178 -19.10 8.05 -4.91
CA THR A 178 -19.40 6.82 -4.16
C THR A 178 -20.65 6.09 -4.71
N GLY A 179 -20.87 4.84 -4.28
CA GLY A 179 -21.97 4.02 -4.80
C GLY A 179 -23.35 4.36 -4.23
N THR A 180 -23.39 5.13 -3.13
CA THR A 180 -24.61 5.44 -2.39
C THR A 180 -25.00 6.91 -2.65
N ALA A 181 -26.23 7.11 -3.12
CA ALA A 181 -26.75 8.46 -3.41
C ALA A 181 -26.73 9.34 -2.16
N ASP A 182 -26.54 10.64 -2.36
CA ASP A 182 -26.49 11.67 -1.30
C ASP A 182 -25.43 11.39 -0.21
N THR A 183 -24.34 10.70 -0.55
CA THR A 183 -23.21 10.45 0.34
C THR A 183 -21.87 10.51 -0.38
N GLY A 184 -20.83 10.84 0.38
CA GLY A 184 -19.45 10.84 -0.12
C GLY A 184 -19.17 11.90 -1.19
N PRO A 185 -17.88 12.07 -1.55
CA PRO A 185 -17.47 13.14 -2.46
C PRO A 185 -17.75 12.78 -3.93
N GLU A 186 -17.98 13.79 -4.76
CA GLU A 186 -18.11 13.59 -6.21
C GLU A 186 -16.75 13.35 -6.89
N LYS A 187 -15.69 13.94 -6.34
CA LYS A 187 -14.30 13.88 -6.79
C LYS A 187 -13.36 14.02 -5.59
N ASP A 188 -12.09 13.65 -5.76
CA ASP A 188 -11.07 13.83 -4.74
C ASP A 188 -10.75 15.32 -4.47
N HIS A 189 -9.99 15.59 -3.40
CA HIS A 189 -9.66 16.95 -2.97
C HIS A 189 -8.68 17.69 -3.90
N THR A 190 -7.80 16.99 -4.64
CA THR A 190 -6.75 17.66 -5.45
C THR A 190 -7.29 18.37 -6.70
N GLY A 191 -8.61 18.27 -6.92
CA GLY A 191 -9.33 18.63 -8.13
C GLY A 191 -9.50 20.12 -8.46
N PHE A 192 -8.44 20.93 -8.31
CA PHE A 192 -8.40 22.28 -8.90
C PHE A 192 -7.71 22.36 -10.26
N ASN A 193 -6.87 21.39 -10.70
CA ASN A 193 -6.24 21.51 -12.03
C ASN A 193 -5.72 20.24 -12.73
N VAL A 194 -5.90 19.01 -12.21
CA VAL A 194 -5.29 17.84 -12.87
C VAL A 194 -6.24 16.64 -12.89
N SER A 195 -7.05 16.56 -13.95
CA SER A 195 -7.77 15.35 -14.40
C SER A 195 -8.85 14.77 -13.46
N PHE A 196 -9.97 14.32 -14.01
CA PHE A 196 -11.04 13.60 -13.29
C PHE A 196 -10.61 12.19 -12.81
N THR A 197 -9.32 11.98 -12.55
CA THR A 197 -8.69 10.69 -12.25
C THR A 197 -8.13 10.60 -10.84
N GLY A 198 -8.23 11.67 -10.06
CA GLY A 198 -7.76 11.68 -8.69
C GLY A 198 -8.51 10.67 -7.83
N LYS A 199 -7.84 10.17 -6.78
CA LYS A 199 -8.36 9.11 -5.92
C LYS A 199 -8.31 9.53 -4.46
N TYR A 200 -9.18 8.91 -3.70
CA TYR A 200 -9.25 9.02 -2.25
C TYR A 200 -9.49 7.64 -1.65
N ILE A 201 -9.33 7.54 -0.34
CA ILE A 201 -9.75 6.36 0.40
C ILE A 201 -11.07 6.63 1.11
N TYR A 202 -11.92 5.61 1.16
CA TYR A 202 -13.22 5.73 1.80
C TYR A 202 -13.65 4.40 2.42
N ILE A 203 -14.69 4.48 3.24
CA ILE A 203 -15.40 3.33 3.76
C ILE A 203 -16.79 3.28 3.15
N GLU A 204 -17.19 2.10 2.66
CA GLU A 204 -18.57 1.86 2.24
C GLU A 204 -19.39 1.47 3.48
N SER A 205 -20.23 2.39 3.94
CA SER A 205 -21.04 2.21 5.15
C SER A 205 -22.38 1.54 4.89
N SER A 206 -22.77 1.40 3.61
CA SER A 206 -23.96 0.65 3.21
C SER A 206 -23.76 -0.87 3.40
N GLN A 207 -24.84 -1.64 3.19
CA GLN A 207 -24.79 -3.10 3.35
C GLN A 207 -23.63 -3.71 2.53
N PRO A 208 -22.83 -4.62 3.11
CA PRO A 208 -23.11 -5.40 4.32
C PRO A 208 -22.56 -4.81 5.64
N ALA A 209 -21.99 -3.60 5.63
CA ALA A 209 -21.49 -2.98 6.86
C ALA A 209 -22.62 -2.72 7.85
N GLN A 210 -22.33 -2.83 9.15
CA GLN A 210 -23.29 -2.67 10.23
C GLN A 210 -22.88 -1.56 11.20
N ARG A 211 -23.88 -0.93 11.83
CA ARG A 211 -23.66 0.11 12.83
C ARG A 211 -22.75 -0.39 13.95
N GLY A 212 -21.73 0.40 14.28
CA GLY A 212 -20.76 0.09 15.33
C GLY A 212 -19.53 -0.72 14.87
N GLN A 213 -19.51 -1.17 13.61
CA GLN A 213 -18.30 -1.70 13.00
C GLN A 213 -17.29 -0.59 12.72
N ARG A 214 -16.00 -0.95 12.65
CA ARG A 214 -14.89 -0.06 12.35
C ARG A 214 -14.05 -0.64 11.21
N ALA A 215 -13.36 0.25 10.53
CA ALA A 215 -12.26 -0.04 9.61
C ALA A 215 -11.03 0.73 10.06
N GLN A 216 -9.85 0.13 9.98
CA GLN A 216 -8.61 0.71 10.46
C GLN A 216 -7.53 0.66 9.38
N ILE A 217 -6.81 1.78 9.25
CA ILE A 217 -5.58 1.86 8.46
C ILE A 217 -4.43 2.30 9.35
N LEU A 218 -3.24 1.79 9.05
CA LEU A 218 -1.99 2.19 9.69
C LEU A 218 -1.19 3.04 8.72
N GLY A 219 -0.73 4.19 9.19
CA GLY A 219 0.17 5.07 8.45
C GLY A 219 1.65 4.69 8.60
N PRO A 220 2.55 5.44 7.96
CA PRO A 220 3.99 5.25 8.06
C PRO A 220 4.50 5.36 9.50
N ARG A 221 5.68 4.79 9.74
CA ARG A 221 6.45 5.12 10.94
C ARG A 221 7.08 6.49 10.76
N LEU A 222 6.66 7.39 11.62
CA LEU A 222 7.04 8.80 11.64
C LEU A 222 8.07 9.05 12.77
N CYS A 223 9.01 9.97 12.53
CA CYS A 223 10.03 10.36 13.51
C CYS A 223 10.14 11.90 13.57
N GLY A 224 10.30 12.42 14.79
CA GLY A 224 10.38 13.86 15.04
C GLY A 224 9.03 14.52 15.26
N GLU A 225 9.06 15.82 15.54
CA GLU A 225 7.86 16.65 15.61
C GLU A 225 7.35 16.96 14.21
N MET A 226 6.05 16.79 14.00
CA MET A 226 5.43 17.03 12.70
C MET A 226 3.99 17.49 12.83
N CYS A 227 3.48 18.07 11.74
CA CYS A 227 2.08 18.41 11.60
C CYS A 227 1.48 17.51 10.51
N MET A 228 0.48 16.71 10.89
CA MET A 228 -0.33 15.99 9.92
C MET A 228 -1.39 16.93 9.38
N GLN A 229 -1.31 17.20 8.09
CA GLN A 229 -2.35 17.86 7.30
C GLN A 229 -3.11 16.78 6.54
N PHE A 230 -4.44 16.80 6.61
CA PHE A 230 -5.28 15.89 5.83
C PHE A 230 -6.61 16.54 5.50
N TYR A 231 -7.24 16.02 4.45
CA TYR A 231 -8.56 16.43 4.01
C TYR A 231 -9.54 15.29 4.26
N TYR A 232 -10.74 15.62 4.73
CA TYR A 232 -11.79 14.65 5.00
C TYR A 232 -13.12 15.11 4.42
N HIS A 233 -13.98 14.15 4.12
CA HIS A 233 -15.33 14.38 3.63
C HIS A 233 -16.29 13.49 4.43
N MET A 234 -17.27 14.10 5.09
CA MET A 234 -18.18 13.45 6.03
C MET A 234 -19.62 13.92 5.79
N TYR A 235 -20.16 13.65 4.60
CA TYR A 235 -21.52 14.02 4.19
C TYR A 235 -22.45 12.80 4.14
N GLY A 236 -23.64 12.92 4.72
CA GLY A 236 -24.70 11.94 4.62
C GLY A 236 -25.53 11.80 5.89
N HIS A 237 -26.55 10.95 5.84
CA HIS A 237 -27.37 10.63 7.00
C HIS A 237 -26.63 9.62 7.92
N GLN A 238 -26.63 9.87 9.24
CA GLN A 238 -26.02 8.99 10.26
C GLN A 238 -24.52 8.76 10.10
N ILE A 239 -23.77 9.78 9.67
CA ILE A 239 -22.32 9.72 9.62
C ILE A 239 -21.73 9.35 10.99
N GLY A 240 -20.82 8.39 10.96
CA GLY A 240 -20.15 7.85 12.13
C GLY A 240 -19.09 8.79 12.71
N THR A 241 -17.94 8.24 13.08
CA THR A 241 -16.85 8.99 13.70
C THR A 241 -15.53 8.64 13.06
N LEU A 242 -14.77 9.64 12.63
CA LEU A 242 -13.38 9.49 12.21
C LEU A 242 -12.48 9.81 13.40
N ASN A 243 -11.59 8.88 13.75
CA ASN A 243 -10.62 9.04 14.83
C ASN A 243 -9.20 8.91 14.26
N ILE A 244 -8.26 9.70 14.76
CA ILE A 244 -6.83 9.53 14.48
C ILE A 244 -6.12 9.21 15.79
N TYR A 245 -5.34 8.13 15.75
CA TYR A 245 -4.55 7.67 16.88
C TYR A 245 -3.06 7.74 16.57
N LYS A 246 -2.28 8.29 17.50
CA LYS A 246 -0.83 8.17 17.52
C LYS A 246 -0.46 6.86 18.23
N ARG A 247 0.30 6.00 17.56
CA ARG A 247 0.79 4.74 18.15
C ARG A 247 2.27 4.86 18.53
N ILE A 248 2.59 4.66 19.80
CA ILE A 248 3.99 4.56 20.29
C ILE A 248 4.25 3.13 20.74
N GLY A 249 5.15 2.44 20.03
CA GLY A 249 5.44 1.03 20.29
C GLY A 249 4.23 0.11 20.06
N LEU A 250 4.16 -1.00 20.79
CA LEU A 250 3.16 -2.04 20.52
C LEU A 250 1.78 -1.79 21.13
N LYS A 251 1.67 -1.00 22.21
CA LYS A 251 0.42 -0.91 23.00
C LYS A 251 -0.11 0.50 23.27
N ASN A 252 0.69 1.56 23.06
CA ASN A 252 0.24 2.91 23.40
C ASN A 252 -0.46 3.51 22.20
N LEU A 253 -1.79 3.55 22.24
CA LEU A 253 -2.65 4.25 21.29
C LEU A 253 -3.22 5.48 21.97
N ASP A 254 -2.77 6.65 21.51
CA ASP A 254 -3.23 7.95 22.00
C ASP A 254 -4.14 8.58 20.96
N ARG A 255 -5.38 8.92 21.33
CA ARG A 255 -6.33 9.53 20.40
C ARG A 255 -6.05 11.02 20.30
N ILE A 256 -5.47 11.44 19.18
CA ILE A 256 -5.04 12.82 18.97
C ILE A 256 -6.09 13.68 18.24
N TRP A 257 -7.08 13.06 17.59
CA TRP A 257 -8.16 13.77 16.91
C TRP A 257 -9.42 12.89 16.77
N THR A 258 -10.58 13.52 16.80
CA THR A 258 -11.89 12.87 16.59
C THR A 258 -12.89 13.85 16.02
N LEU A 259 -13.73 13.38 15.11
CA LEU A 259 -14.88 14.13 14.59
C LEU A 259 -16.03 13.19 14.30
N SER A 260 -17.24 13.60 14.65
CA SER A 260 -18.46 12.79 14.54
C SER A 260 -19.56 13.54 13.82
N GLY A 261 -20.40 12.80 13.09
CA GLY A 261 -21.56 13.36 12.42
C GLY A 261 -21.25 14.04 11.09
N GLU A 262 -22.28 14.59 10.47
CA GLU A 262 -22.24 15.23 9.16
C GLU A 262 -21.51 16.59 9.21
N GLN A 263 -20.70 16.90 8.17
CA GLN A 263 -19.77 18.04 8.13
C GLN A 263 -19.90 18.89 6.84
N GLY A 264 -21.03 18.82 6.16
CA GLY A 264 -21.24 19.43 4.85
C GLY A 264 -20.74 18.58 3.69
N GLN A 265 -21.10 19.02 2.47
CA GLN A 265 -20.77 18.36 1.20
C GLN A 265 -19.34 18.64 0.72
N ASP A 266 -18.64 19.59 1.32
CA ASP A 266 -17.30 19.97 0.89
C ASP A 266 -16.21 19.11 1.54
N TRP A 267 -15.04 19.08 0.90
CA TRP A 267 -13.83 18.59 1.54
C TRP A 267 -13.37 19.60 2.60
N ASN A 268 -13.12 19.11 3.80
CA ASN A 268 -12.68 19.91 4.93
C ASN A 268 -11.23 19.59 5.27
N GLU A 269 -10.47 20.61 5.67
CA GLU A 269 -9.07 20.47 6.07
C GLU A 269 -8.95 20.31 7.60
N ALA A 270 -8.02 19.48 8.04
CA ALA A 270 -7.59 19.41 9.43
C ALA A 270 -6.06 19.36 9.55
N LEU A 271 -5.56 20.00 10.61
CA LEU A 271 -4.16 20.05 11.00
C LEU A 271 -4.01 19.48 12.41
N ILE A 272 -3.11 18.52 12.60
CA ILE A 272 -2.85 17.88 13.89
C ILE A 272 -1.36 17.84 14.17
N SER A 273 -0.93 18.40 15.30
CA SER A 273 0.42 18.24 15.78
C SER A 273 0.64 16.81 16.28
N ILE A 274 1.63 16.12 15.72
CA ILE A 274 2.12 14.83 16.17
C ILE A 274 3.43 15.09 16.91
N ASN A 275 3.33 15.26 18.23
CA ASN A 275 4.51 15.41 19.08
C ASN A 275 5.15 14.03 19.23
N GLY A 276 6.34 13.86 18.67
CA GLY A 276 7.17 12.67 18.83
C GLY A 276 7.94 12.74 20.15
N ASN A 277 7.85 11.68 20.96
CA ASN A 277 8.89 11.36 21.94
C ASN A 277 9.78 10.27 21.34
#